data_AF-A0A672RV18-F1
#
_entry.id   AF-A0A672RV18-F1
#
_cell.length_a   1.000
_cell.length_b   1.000
_cell.length_c   1.000
_cell.angle_alpha   90.00
_cell.angle_beta   90.00
_cell.angle_gamma   90.00
#
_symmetry.space_group_name_H-M   'P 1'
#
loop_
_entity.id
_entity.type
_entity.pdbx_description
1 polymer ?
#
loop_
_entity_poly.entity_id
_entity_poly.type
_entity_poly.pdbx_seq_one_letter_code
_entity_poly.pdbx_strand_id
1 'polypeptide(L)'
;FSDHCDTKTYGIRNTNVTHLCLDQGIKENHTATLHPCHGWGPQLGRYTKEGYLFLGPLGSTGEDTRCVVDDKISSYPQLLNCEKVSSIPQKTWHFAQNEAIINRATGRCLDVVPANVYFGYALILRSCTGQKWTGPFERECSGYFCNFGSLR
;
A
#
# COMPACT_ATOMS: atom_id res chain seq x y z
N PHE A 1 -19.57 -23.45 -10.19
CA PHE A 1 -19.94 -22.08 -10.56
C PHE A 1 -19.75 -21.15 -9.37
N SER A 2 -18.53 -20.64 -9.19
CA SER A 2 -18.32 -19.25 -8.77
C SER A 2 -17.00 -18.86 -9.40
N ASP A 3 -17.12 -18.20 -10.55
CA ASP A 3 -16.01 -17.73 -11.38
C ASP A 3 -15.60 -16.34 -10.90
N HIS A 4 -15.33 -16.20 -9.59
CA HIS A 4 -14.74 -14.98 -9.05
C HIS A 4 -13.23 -15.12 -9.15
N CYS A 5 -12.69 -14.76 -10.32
CA CYS A 5 -11.30 -14.32 -10.43
C CYS A 5 -11.18 -13.03 -9.60
N ASP A 6 -11.11 -13.19 -8.28
CA ASP A 6 -10.83 -12.10 -7.37
C ASP A 6 -9.40 -11.68 -7.65
N THR A 7 -9.23 -10.54 -8.33
CA THR A 7 -7.93 -9.93 -8.60
C THR A 7 -7.23 -9.71 -7.26
N LYS A 8 -6.43 -10.67 -6.83
CA LYS A 8 -5.58 -10.47 -5.65
C LYS A 8 -4.42 -9.61 -6.13
N THR A 9 -4.20 -8.50 -5.44
CA THR A 9 -3.10 -7.59 -5.71
C THR A 9 -2.12 -7.68 -4.54
N TYR A 10 -0.89 -8.13 -4.79
CA TYR A 10 0.14 -8.33 -3.74
C TYR A 10 1.13 -7.20 -3.72
N GLY A 11 1.54 -6.84 -2.49
CA GLY A 11 2.89 -6.39 -2.19
C GLY A 11 3.32 -5.14 -2.93
N ILE A 12 2.98 -3.97 -2.36
CA ILE A 12 3.62 -2.72 -2.76
C ILE A 12 5.02 -2.74 -2.16
N ARG A 13 6.03 -2.77 -3.04
CA ARG A 13 7.42 -3.07 -2.68
C ARG A 13 8.33 -1.92 -3.06
N ASN A 14 9.16 -1.48 -2.14
CA ASN A 14 10.19 -0.49 -2.45
C ASN A 14 11.34 -1.16 -3.23
N THR A 15 11.84 -0.47 -4.25
CA THR A 15 12.90 -0.99 -5.14
C THR A 15 14.29 -1.02 -4.50
N ASN A 16 14.55 -0.22 -3.46
CA ASN A 16 15.82 -0.18 -2.75
C ASN A 16 15.86 -1.18 -1.57
N VAL A 17 14.73 -1.38 -0.87
CA VAL A 17 14.60 -2.36 0.21
C VAL A 17 13.70 -3.52 -0.18
N THR A 18 14.12 -4.24 -1.20
CA THR A 18 13.28 -5.24 -1.86
C THR A 18 12.79 -6.32 -0.89
N HIS A 19 13.49 -6.72 0.16
CA HIS A 19 12.97 -7.75 1.08
C HIS A 19 11.75 -7.28 1.92
N LEU A 20 11.41 -5.98 1.91
CA LEU A 20 10.28 -5.41 2.66
C LEU A 20 9.13 -4.97 1.76
N CYS A 21 7.92 -5.20 2.26
CA CYS A 21 6.65 -4.85 1.63
C CYS A 21 5.87 -3.91 2.54
N LEU A 22 5.04 -3.05 1.93
CA LEU A 22 4.05 -2.26 2.65
C LEU A 22 3.07 -3.19 3.36
N ASP A 23 2.84 -2.93 4.65
CA ASP A 23 2.10 -3.81 5.54
C ASP A 23 1.17 -2.97 6.45
N GLN A 24 0.01 -3.50 6.79
CA GLN A 24 -0.89 -2.84 7.75
C GLN A 24 -0.28 -2.72 9.15
N GLY A 25 0.68 -3.58 9.49
CA GLY A 25 1.25 -3.68 10.82
C GLY A 25 0.22 -4.09 11.87
N ILE A 26 0.45 -3.63 13.09
CA ILE A 26 -0.44 -3.87 14.23
C ILE A 26 -1.70 -2.99 14.05
N LYS A 27 -2.89 -3.62 14.07
CA LYS A 27 -4.18 -2.98 13.77
C LYS A 27 -4.46 -1.77 14.67
N GLU A 28 -4.00 -1.81 15.91
CA GLU A 28 -4.19 -0.80 16.96
C GLU A 28 -3.35 0.47 16.73
N ASN A 29 -2.25 0.37 15.98
CA ASN A 29 -1.38 1.53 15.74
C ASN A 29 -1.95 2.48 14.69
N HIS A 30 -2.88 2.01 13.85
CA HIS A 30 -3.48 2.81 12.78
C HIS A 30 -2.46 3.46 11.83
N THR A 31 -1.26 2.88 11.69
CA THR A 31 -0.21 3.37 10.79
C THR A 31 0.33 2.22 9.95
N ALA A 32 0.53 2.46 8.66
CA ALA A 32 1.18 1.47 7.80
C ALA A 32 2.66 1.35 8.15
N THR A 33 3.22 0.17 7.93
CA THR A 33 4.62 -0.16 8.22
C THR A 33 5.26 -0.90 7.06
N LEU A 34 6.54 -1.25 7.24
CA LEU A 34 7.25 -2.22 6.41
C LEU A 34 7.38 -3.54 7.16
N HIS A 35 7.21 -4.64 6.44
CA HIS A 35 7.41 -5.99 6.97
C HIS A 35 8.03 -6.89 5.90
N PRO A 36 8.82 -7.92 6.26
CA PRO A 36 9.26 -8.94 5.31
C PRO A 36 8.12 -9.43 4.42
N CYS A 37 8.35 -9.42 3.11
CA CYS A 37 7.35 -9.83 2.13
C CYS A 37 6.97 -11.31 2.30
N HIS A 38 5.72 -11.59 2.66
CA HIS A 38 5.14 -12.94 2.78
C HIS A 38 3.80 -13.10 2.05
N GLY A 39 3.19 -12.01 1.59
CA GLY A 39 1.99 -12.04 0.74
C GLY A 39 0.70 -12.45 1.46
N TRP A 40 0.63 -12.28 2.78
CA TRP A 40 -0.59 -12.52 3.56
C TRP A 40 -1.47 -11.27 3.59
N GLY A 41 -2.69 -11.41 4.13
CA GLY A 41 -3.72 -10.38 4.19
C GLY A 41 -3.22 -8.94 4.45
N PRO A 42 -2.39 -8.69 5.48
CA PRO A 42 -1.87 -7.35 5.79
C PRO A 42 -1.03 -6.68 4.68
N GLN A 43 -0.47 -7.47 3.75
CA GLN A 43 0.39 -7.01 2.65
C GLN A 43 -0.34 -6.97 1.31
N LEU A 44 -1.63 -7.30 1.30
CA LEU A 44 -2.45 -7.17 0.10
C LEU A 44 -2.72 -5.69 -0.11
N GLY A 45 -2.20 -5.15 -1.21
CA GLY A 45 -2.34 -3.75 -1.57
C GLY A 45 -3.34 -3.62 -2.70
N ARG A 46 -4.12 -2.54 -2.75
CA ARG A 46 -4.96 -2.23 -3.91
C ARG A 46 -4.89 -0.75 -4.21
N TYR A 47 -4.59 -0.43 -5.46
CA TYR A 47 -4.59 0.93 -5.96
C TYR A 47 -5.75 1.08 -6.96
N THR A 48 -6.64 2.04 -6.73
CA THR A 48 -7.85 2.21 -7.56
C THR A 48 -7.65 3.27 -8.65
N LYS A 49 -8.56 3.32 -9.63
CA LYS A 49 -8.52 4.34 -10.70
C LYS A 49 -8.69 5.76 -10.16
N GLU A 50 -9.39 5.90 -9.03
CA GLU A 50 -9.58 7.16 -8.31
C GLU A 50 -8.30 7.59 -7.54
N GLY A 51 -7.28 6.73 -7.52
CA GLY A 51 -6.00 6.97 -6.86
C GLY A 51 -5.99 6.61 -5.38
N TYR A 52 -6.93 5.80 -4.90
CA TYR A 52 -6.96 5.37 -3.50
C TYR A 52 -6.04 4.17 -3.30
N LEU A 53 -5.23 4.23 -2.24
CA LEU A 53 -4.36 3.15 -1.84
C LEU A 53 -4.96 2.45 -0.61
N PHE A 54 -5.20 1.15 -0.74
CA PHE A 54 -5.73 0.30 0.31
C PHE A 54 -4.71 -0.78 0.69
N LEU A 55 -4.74 -1.16 1.97
CA LEU A 55 -4.06 -2.34 2.49
C LEU A 55 -5.07 -3.24 3.20
N GLY A 56 -4.91 -4.55 3.06
CA GLY A 56 -5.71 -5.57 3.73
C GLY A 56 -6.43 -6.54 2.78
N PRO A 57 -7.11 -7.56 3.34
CA PRO A 57 -7.83 -8.59 2.57
C PRO A 57 -8.95 -8.00 1.70
N LEU A 58 -8.92 -8.32 0.40
CA LEU A 58 -10.00 -7.97 -0.53
C LEU A 58 -11.29 -8.74 -0.22
N GLY A 59 -12.44 -8.09 -0.40
CA GLY A 59 -13.77 -8.71 -0.20
C GLY A 59 -14.30 -8.71 1.23
N SER A 60 -13.56 -8.17 2.21
CA SER A 60 -14.04 -8.04 3.59
C SER A 60 -14.82 -6.74 3.81
N THR A 61 -15.84 -6.81 4.67
CA THR A 61 -16.61 -5.65 5.13
C THR A 61 -15.83 -4.85 6.17
N GLY A 62 -15.64 -3.55 5.90
CA GLY A 62 -15.49 -2.51 6.91
C GLY A 62 -14.11 -2.27 7.53
N GLU A 63 -13.54 -3.24 8.26
CA GLU A 63 -12.41 -2.97 9.18
C GLU A 63 -11.05 -3.54 8.81
N ASP A 64 -11.04 -4.62 8.01
CA ASP A 64 -9.80 -5.34 7.73
C ASP A 64 -9.05 -4.78 6.52
N THR A 65 -9.75 -4.02 5.67
CA THR A 65 -9.14 -3.21 4.61
C THR A 65 -9.17 -1.74 4.99
N ARG A 66 -8.01 -1.09 4.98
CA ARG A 66 -7.84 0.30 5.40
C ARG A 66 -7.22 1.13 4.28
N CYS A 67 -7.58 2.40 4.21
CA CYS A 67 -7.02 3.34 3.26
C CYS A 67 -5.77 4.01 3.85
N VAL A 68 -4.73 4.13 3.03
CA VAL A 68 -3.53 4.89 3.34
C VAL A 68 -3.81 6.37 3.17
N VAL A 69 -3.60 7.16 4.22
CA VAL A 69 -3.96 8.58 4.27
C VAL A 69 -2.78 9.40 4.77
N ASP A 70 -2.58 10.55 4.13
CA ASP A 70 -1.75 11.63 4.65
C ASP A 70 -2.65 12.61 5.43
N ASP A 71 -2.57 12.57 6.76
CA ASP A 71 -3.33 13.45 7.66
C ASP A 71 -2.75 14.88 7.77
N LYS A 72 -1.66 15.18 7.05
CA LYS A 72 -0.89 16.44 7.04
C LYS A 72 -0.14 16.76 8.33
N ILE A 73 -0.29 15.96 9.38
CA ILE A 73 0.25 16.22 10.72
C ILE A 73 1.34 15.21 11.03
N SER A 74 1.03 13.92 10.89
CA SER A 74 1.93 12.83 11.17
C SER A 74 3.00 12.70 10.09
N SER A 75 4.20 12.29 10.50
CA SER A 75 5.24 11.82 9.58
C SER A 75 5.02 10.37 9.13
N TYR A 76 4.02 9.67 9.67
CA TYR A 76 3.69 8.29 9.32
C TYR A 76 2.39 8.22 8.53
N PRO A 77 2.31 7.34 7.53
CA PRO A 77 1.06 7.13 6.79
C PRO A 77 -0.01 6.49 7.68
N GLN A 78 -1.16 7.14 7.75
CA GLN A 78 -2.28 6.72 8.58
C GLN A 78 -3.13 5.67 7.85
N LEU A 79 -3.72 4.74 8.60
CA LEU A 79 -4.63 3.71 8.12
C LEU A 79 -6.03 3.94 8.66
N LEU A 80 -6.87 4.55 7.82
CA LEU A 80 -8.20 5.01 8.18
C LEU A 80 -9.28 4.32 7.33
N ASN A 81 -10.52 4.39 7.80
CA ASN A 81 -11.67 4.03 6.97
C ASN A 81 -11.83 5.11 5.86
N CYS A 82 -11.75 4.69 4.60
CA CYS A 82 -11.78 5.57 3.43
C CYS A 82 -13.04 6.45 3.36
N GLU A 83 -14.19 5.92 3.79
CA GLU A 83 -15.49 6.60 3.75
C GLU A 83 -15.58 7.69 4.82
N LYS A 84 -14.88 7.49 5.95
CA LYS A 84 -14.83 8.46 7.07
C LYS A 84 -13.87 9.62 6.82
N VAL A 85 -13.02 9.53 5.81
CA VAL A 85 -12.07 10.60 5.45
C VAL A 85 -12.75 11.53 4.44
N SER A 86 -13.12 12.72 4.89
CA SER A 86 -13.83 13.72 4.10
C SER A 86 -12.97 14.35 3.00
N SER A 87 -11.67 14.55 3.25
CA SER A 87 -10.77 15.13 2.27
C SER A 87 -10.33 14.11 1.23
N ILE A 88 -10.83 14.25 -0.01
CA ILE A 88 -10.41 13.41 -1.13
C ILE A 88 -8.90 13.51 -1.39
N PRO A 89 -8.28 14.71 -1.46
CA PRO A 89 -6.84 14.79 -1.72
C PRO A 89 -5.96 14.07 -0.69
N GLN A 90 -6.38 13.99 0.58
CA GLN A 90 -5.57 13.36 1.65
C GLN A 90 -5.50 11.83 1.50
N LYS A 91 -6.54 11.23 0.91
CA LYS A 91 -6.63 9.79 0.65
C LYS A 91 -6.30 9.40 -0.78
N THR A 92 -6.02 10.37 -1.66
CA THR A 92 -5.62 10.13 -3.05
C THR A 92 -4.11 10.24 -3.21
N TRP A 93 -3.55 9.30 -3.96
CA TRP A 93 -2.14 9.19 -4.28
C TRP A 93 -1.94 9.23 -5.80
N HIS A 94 -0.82 9.77 -6.25
CA HIS A 94 -0.27 9.50 -7.57
C HIS A 94 0.68 8.32 -7.44
N PHE A 95 0.42 7.29 -8.24
CA PHE A 95 1.25 6.11 -8.27
C PHE A 95 1.29 5.53 -9.69
N ALA A 96 2.50 5.22 -10.13
CA ALA A 96 2.82 4.43 -11.31
C ALA A 96 3.96 3.47 -10.94
N GLN A 97 4.08 2.37 -11.68
CA GLN A 97 5.14 1.40 -11.42
C GLN A 97 6.52 2.04 -11.60
N ASN A 98 7.46 1.66 -10.72
CA ASN A 98 8.83 2.20 -10.70
C ASN A 98 8.91 3.72 -10.48
N GLU A 99 7.86 4.32 -9.92
CA GLU A 99 7.83 5.73 -9.55
C GLU A 99 7.58 5.91 -8.05
N ALA A 100 7.65 7.17 -7.61
CA ALA A 100 7.28 7.54 -6.26
C ALA A 100 5.76 7.44 -6.06
N ILE A 101 5.34 7.14 -4.84
CA ILE A 101 3.93 7.23 -4.44
C ILE A 101 3.74 8.59 -3.74
N ILE A 102 3.01 9.51 -4.38
CA ILE A 102 2.92 10.92 -3.96
C ILE A 102 1.51 11.25 -3.49
N ASN A 103 1.34 11.82 -2.30
CA ASN A 103 0.03 12.25 -1.82
C ASN A 103 -0.45 13.51 -2.55
N ARG A 104 -1.71 13.54 -2.98
CA ARG A 104 -2.27 14.69 -3.72
C ARG A 104 -2.53 15.93 -2.85
N ALA A 105 -2.72 15.78 -1.54
CA ALA A 105 -2.97 16.92 -0.66
C ALA A 105 -1.69 17.66 -0.26
N THR A 106 -0.59 16.93 -0.08
CA THR A 106 0.65 17.46 0.53
C THR A 106 1.84 17.47 -0.40
N GLY A 107 1.82 16.69 -1.49
CA GLY A 107 2.99 16.44 -2.32
C GLY A 107 4.08 15.62 -1.61
N ARG A 108 3.81 15.10 -0.40
CA ARG A 108 4.74 14.19 0.28
C ARG A 108 4.73 12.82 -0.37
N CYS A 109 5.88 12.17 -0.38
CA CYS A 109 6.06 10.83 -0.86
C CYS A 109 5.99 9.81 0.29
N LEU A 110 5.46 8.62 0.01
CA LEU A 110 5.79 7.43 0.80
C LEU A 110 7.26 7.09 0.55
N ASP A 111 8.03 7.11 1.63
CA ASP A 111 9.47 6.96 1.60
C ASP A 111 9.93 5.93 2.63
N VAL A 112 11.10 5.36 2.41
CA VAL A 112 11.73 4.39 3.30
C VAL A 112 13.04 4.98 3.80
N VAL A 113 13.21 5.01 5.12
CA VAL A 113 14.44 5.48 5.76
C VAL A 113 15.01 4.42 6.70
N PRO A 114 16.34 4.30 6.79
CA PRO A 114 16.96 3.52 7.85
C PRO A 114 16.52 4.04 9.23
N ALA A 115 16.16 3.14 10.12
CA ALA A 115 15.71 3.48 11.47
C ALA A 115 16.00 2.33 12.45
N ASN A 116 16.15 2.66 13.73
CA ASN A 116 16.33 1.66 14.79
C ASN A 116 14.97 1.05 15.21
N VAL A 117 14.38 0.27 14.30
CA VAL A 117 13.09 -0.43 14.44
C VAL A 117 13.21 -1.87 13.94
N TYR A 118 12.18 -2.69 14.13
CA TYR A 118 12.19 -4.15 13.92
C TYR A 118 12.96 -4.65 12.69
N PHE A 119 12.74 -4.04 11.52
CA PHE A 119 13.36 -4.48 10.27
C PHE A 119 14.37 -3.48 9.70
N GLY A 120 14.91 -2.61 10.55
CA GLY A 120 15.95 -1.65 10.18
C GLY A 120 15.49 -0.46 9.32
N TYR A 121 14.21 -0.42 8.95
CA TYR A 121 13.64 0.63 8.11
C TYR A 121 12.26 1.07 8.60
N ALA A 122 12.00 2.37 8.53
CA ALA A 122 10.70 2.96 8.80
C ALA A 122 10.05 3.46 7.49
N LEU A 123 8.73 3.30 7.42
CA LEU A 123 7.90 3.91 6.39
C LEU A 123 7.45 5.29 6.86
N ILE A 124 7.72 6.33 6.06
CA ILE A 124 7.40 7.71 6.43
C ILE A 124 6.85 8.51 5.26
N LEU A 125 6.27 9.66 5.60
CA LEU A 125 5.82 10.71 4.69
C LEU A 125 6.76 11.90 4.75
N ARG A 126 7.45 12.18 3.65
CA ARG A 126 8.42 13.29 3.55
C ARG A 126 8.49 13.87 2.14
N SER A 127 9.24 14.94 1.96
CA SER A 127 9.62 15.42 0.63
C SER A 127 10.27 14.29 -0.18
N CYS A 128 9.85 14.17 -1.43
CA CYS A 128 10.26 13.08 -2.31
C CYS A 128 11.78 13.03 -2.51
N THR A 129 12.38 11.87 -2.23
CA THR A 129 13.83 11.63 -2.36
C THR A 129 14.19 10.79 -3.60
N GLY A 130 13.20 10.47 -4.44
CA GLY A 130 13.38 9.59 -5.59
C GLY A 130 13.19 8.09 -5.29
N GLN A 131 12.59 7.74 -4.15
CA GLN A 131 12.15 6.37 -3.90
C GLN A 131 11.19 5.89 -4.98
N LYS A 132 11.34 4.63 -5.37
CA LYS A 132 10.50 3.98 -6.36
C LYS A 132 9.85 2.76 -5.78
N TRP A 133 8.58 2.58 -6.14
CA TRP A 133 7.74 1.50 -5.67
C TRP A 133 7.25 0.67 -6.85
N THR A 134 7.10 -0.63 -6.63
CA THR A 134 6.51 -1.56 -7.59
C THR A 134 5.29 -2.22 -7.00
N GLY A 135 4.40 -2.70 -7.88
CA GLY A 135 3.14 -3.33 -7.52
C GLY A 135 1.95 -2.36 -7.59
N PRO A 136 0.85 -2.65 -6.88
CA PRO A 136 0.57 -4.00 -6.44
C PRO A 136 0.40 -4.92 -7.68
N PHE A 137 0.97 -6.11 -7.64
CA PHE A 137 0.95 -7.03 -8.79
C PHE A 137 -0.36 -7.79 -8.82
N GLU A 138 -1.02 -7.88 -9.97
CA GLU A 138 -2.17 -8.76 -10.16
C GLU A 138 -1.69 -10.23 -10.24
N ARG A 139 -2.40 -11.18 -9.61
CA ARG A 139 -2.34 -12.57 -10.15
C ARG A 139 -3.45 -12.62 -11.19
N GLU A 140 -3.07 -12.92 -12.42
CA GLU A 140 -4.00 -13.56 -13.33
C GLU A 140 -4.10 -15.03 -12.93
N CYS A 141 -5.27 -15.42 -12.46
CA CYS A 141 -5.58 -16.81 -12.15
C CYS A 141 -6.36 -17.41 -13.33
N SER A 142 -5.81 -18.43 -13.99
CA SER A 142 -6.53 -19.23 -14.99
C SER A 142 -6.67 -20.66 -14.43
N GLY A 143 -7.88 -21.02 -13.99
CA GLY A 143 -8.11 -22.26 -13.26
C GLY A 143 -7.36 -22.28 -11.91
N TYR A 144 -6.56 -23.32 -11.65
CA TYR A 144 -5.72 -23.45 -10.43
C TYR A 144 -4.33 -22.82 -10.59
N PHE A 145 -4.00 -22.28 -11.75
CA PHE A 145 -2.68 -21.70 -12.02
C PHE A 145 -2.70 -20.18 -11.78
N CYS A 146 -1.70 -19.70 -11.04
CA CYS A 146 -1.50 -18.29 -10.72
C CYS A 146 -0.22 -17.81 -11.42
N ASN A 147 -0.33 -16.86 -12.35
CA ASN A 147 0.83 -16.19 -12.95
C ASN A 147 0.98 -14.76 -12.42
N PHE A 148 2.24 -14.33 -12.23
CA PHE A 148 2.58 -12.96 -11.86
C PHE A 148 2.67 -12.11 -13.13
N GLY A 149 1.65 -11.31 -13.40
CA GLY A 149 1.66 -10.34 -14.49
C GLY A 149 2.08 -8.95 -13.99
N SER A 150 2.86 -8.22 -14.78
CA SER A 150 3.03 -6.78 -14.58
C SER A 150 1.87 -6.05 -15.27
N LEU A 151 1.24 -5.09 -14.60
CA LEU A 151 0.33 -4.15 -15.22
C LEU A 151 1.03 -3.48 -16.42
N ARG A 152 0.41 -3.54 -17.60
CA ARG A 152 0.78 -2.75 -18.78
C ARG A 152 0.13 -1.38 -18.73
#